data_AF-A0A4R6UT97-F1
#
_entry.id   AF-A0A4R6UT97-F1
#
_cell.length_a   1.000
_cell.length_b   1.000
_cell.length_c   1.000
_cell.angle_alpha   90.00
_cell.angle_beta   90.00
_cell.angle_gamma   90.00
#
_symmetry.space_group_name_H-M   'P 1'
#
loop_
_entity.id
_entity.type
_entity.pdbx_description
1 polymer ?
#
loop_
_entity_poly.entity_id
_entity_poly.type
_entity_poly.pdbx_seq_one_letter_code
_entity_poly.pdbx_strand_id
1 'polypeptide(L)'
;MWRATDLVLTREVAVKELRLPGDLTEEERTSLLRRTTREARVAGRLTHPNVVTVLDVVNEDGRPWIVMELVVARTLAEIIEIAGPLPYPRVAEIGLQLMSALKAAHDEGIVHRDVKPENVMISEDGRVVLTDFGLAAWTGESALSSSGRIIGSPSYIPPERAKAGPVGPSSDLWSLGATLYSAVEGRPPYNRKGYIAILRGDDLEEPAPAANAGPLAPVLAGLLRVDPQARLTADNATAMLRIASLAPWAPETSPETAARSAAEAENEAARRAADEEHGPSAAEHFKAGAEALRNNLHEQVVNVSDALQRHRPESVSALLTSIRESTDTLGLTSSGKHRNHRRHTPVVIGVVAFVLMLLSVILWALVFR
;
A
#
# COMPACT_ATOMS: atom_id res chain seq x y z
N MET A 1 -0.84 16.54 -6.14
CA MET A 1 -1.40 16.47 -7.50
C MET A 1 -2.81 17.03 -7.44
N TRP A 2 -3.19 17.79 -8.46
CA TRP A 2 -4.46 18.51 -8.51
C TRP A 2 -5.11 18.34 -9.87
N ARG A 3 -6.45 18.32 -9.90
CA ARG A 3 -7.24 18.54 -11.11
C ARG A 3 -7.38 20.06 -11.29
N ALA A 4 -7.12 20.54 -12.49
CA ALA A 4 -7.21 21.96 -12.83
C ALA A 4 -7.87 22.15 -14.19
N THR A 5 -8.18 23.40 -14.53
CA THR A 5 -8.74 23.79 -15.82
C THR A 5 -7.74 24.66 -16.56
N ASP A 6 -7.34 24.24 -17.75
CA ASP A 6 -6.63 25.08 -18.72
C ASP A 6 -7.63 26.12 -19.25
N LEU A 7 -7.47 27.37 -18.85
CA LEU A 7 -8.39 28.46 -19.17
C LEU A 7 -8.29 28.91 -20.64
N VAL A 8 -7.18 28.61 -21.33
CA VAL A 8 -6.98 28.99 -22.74
C VAL A 8 -7.64 27.95 -23.65
N LEU A 9 -7.38 26.68 -23.39
CA LEU A 9 -7.94 25.57 -24.19
C LEU A 9 -9.27 25.06 -23.64
N THR A 10 -9.75 25.59 -22.52
CA THR A 10 -11.01 25.23 -21.86
C THR A 10 -11.15 23.72 -21.63
N ARG A 11 -10.08 23.08 -21.14
CA ARG A 11 -10.03 21.64 -20.88
C ARG A 11 -9.52 21.33 -19.50
N GLU A 12 -9.82 20.13 -19.01
CA GLU A 12 -9.29 19.67 -17.73
C GLU A 12 -7.91 19.06 -17.88
N VAL A 13 -7.06 19.31 -16.89
CA VAL A 13 -5.67 18.86 -16.84
C VAL A 13 -5.33 18.38 -15.43
N ALA A 14 -4.33 17.50 -15.33
CA ALA A 14 -3.71 17.17 -14.06
C ALA A 14 -2.46 18.06 -13.89
N VAL A 15 -2.25 18.55 -12.66
CA VAL A 15 -1.08 19.37 -12.32
C VAL A 15 -0.35 18.75 -11.14
N LYS A 16 0.96 18.58 -11.27
CA LYS A 16 1.84 18.03 -10.23
C LYS A 16 2.86 19.07 -9.79
N GLU A 17 2.78 19.48 -8.53
CA GLU A 17 3.84 20.23 -7.85
C GLU A 17 5.03 19.31 -7.64
N LEU A 18 6.22 19.77 -8.03
CA LEU A 18 7.47 19.11 -7.69
C LEU A 18 8.01 19.72 -6.40
N ARG A 19 7.91 18.95 -5.32
CA ARG A 19 8.45 19.34 -4.01
C ARG A 19 9.93 19.06 -3.97
N LEU A 20 10.72 20.09 -3.75
CA LEU A 20 12.15 19.98 -3.51
C LEU A 20 12.40 19.83 -2.01
N PRO A 21 13.43 19.08 -1.59
CA PRO A 21 13.89 19.06 -0.21
C PRO A 21 14.15 20.49 0.31
N GLY A 22 13.77 20.73 1.57
CA GLY A 22 13.84 22.06 2.19
C GLY A 22 15.24 22.48 2.64
N ASP A 23 16.18 21.54 2.68
CA ASP A 23 17.55 21.66 3.18
C ASP A 23 18.59 21.94 2.09
N LEU A 24 18.16 22.15 0.85
CA LEU A 24 19.06 22.47 -0.27
C LEU A 24 19.56 23.91 -0.19
N THR A 25 20.83 24.11 -0.54
CA THR A 25 21.38 25.43 -0.85
C THR A 25 20.71 26.02 -2.10
N GLU A 26 20.77 27.35 -2.28
CA GLU A 26 20.21 28.00 -3.47
C GLU A 26 20.84 27.51 -4.79
N GLU A 27 22.13 27.16 -4.78
CA GLU A 27 22.83 26.60 -5.93
C GLU A 27 22.33 25.19 -6.27
N GLU A 28 22.15 24.33 -5.26
CA GLU A 28 21.60 22.99 -5.42
C GLU A 28 20.15 23.03 -5.89
N ARG A 29 19.34 23.90 -5.28
CA ARG A 29 17.95 24.16 -5.71
C ARG A 29 17.91 24.55 -7.18
N THR A 30 18.70 25.54 -7.59
CA THR A 30 18.74 26.03 -8.97
C THR A 30 19.19 24.94 -9.94
N SER A 31 20.20 24.16 -9.57
CA SER A 31 20.70 23.05 -10.39
C SER A 31 19.63 21.96 -10.56
N LEU A 32 18.93 21.60 -9.47
CA LEU A 32 17.88 20.60 -9.45
C LEU A 32 16.67 21.06 -10.27
N LEU A 33 16.23 22.32 -10.11
CA LEU A 33 15.18 22.93 -10.94
C LEU A 33 15.51 22.85 -12.44
N ARG A 34 16.72 23.26 -12.83
CA ARG A 34 17.14 23.24 -14.24
C ARG A 34 17.16 21.82 -14.81
N ARG A 35 17.64 20.85 -14.02
CA ARG A 35 17.66 19.43 -14.41
C ARG A 35 16.24 18.89 -14.57
N THR A 36 15.39 19.12 -13.58
CA THR A 36 13.98 18.74 -13.55
C THR A 36 13.21 19.29 -14.73
N THR A 37 13.31 20.59 -15.02
CA THR A 37 12.66 21.20 -16.18
C THR A 37 13.18 20.61 -17.50
N ARG A 38 14.48 20.32 -17.60
CA ARG A 38 15.05 19.69 -18.81
C ARG A 38 14.49 18.29 -19.01
N GLU A 39 14.46 17.47 -17.96
CA GLU A 39 13.98 16.09 -18.05
C GLU A 39 12.46 16.04 -18.28
N ALA A 40 11.66 16.94 -17.68
CA ALA A 40 10.22 17.07 -17.95
C ALA A 40 9.94 17.45 -19.41
N ARG A 41 10.75 18.33 -20.00
CA ARG A 41 10.66 18.67 -21.44
C ARG A 41 11.02 17.50 -22.35
N VAL A 42 11.98 16.66 -21.93
CA VAL A 42 12.31 15.43 -22.66
C VAL A 42 11.14 14.45 -22.60
N ALA A 43 10.54 14.27 -21.42
CA ALA A 43 9.33 13.45 -21.26
C ALA A 43 8.15 14.00 -22.09
N GLY A 44 8.00 15.32 -22.21
CA GLY A 44 6.97 15.94 -23.05
C GLY A 44 7.12 15.73 -24.56
N ARG A 45 8.24 15.18 -25.04
CA ARG A 45 8.38 14.74 -26.44
C ARG A 45 7.73 13.39 -26.69
N LEU A 46 7.57 12.58 -25.65
CA LEU A 46 7.04 11.24 -25.77
C LEU A 46 5.53 11.28 -25.98
N THR A 47 5.10 10.97 -27.20
CA THR A 47 3.68 10.83 -27.54
C THR A 47 3.38 9.36 -27.80
N HIS A 48 2.67 8.71 -26.87
CA HIS A 48 2.31 7.30 -26.98
C HIS A 48 0.99 7.04 -26.25
N PRO A 49 0.07 6.21 -26.78
CA PRO A 49 -1.24 5.97 -26.15
C PRO A 49 -1.16 5.43 -24.72
N ASN A 50 -0.09 4.72 -24.38
CA ASN A 50 0.14 4.13 -23.06
C ASN A 50 1.09 4.94 -22.16
N VAL A 51 1.36 6.21 -22.48
CA VAL A 51 2.19 7.14 -21.69
C VAL A 51 1.38 8.39 -21.39
N VAL A 52 1.47 8.91 -20.16
CA VAL A 52 0.83 10.18 -19.83
C VAL A 52 1.49 11.33 -20.58
N THR A 53 0.69 12.11 -21.29
CA THR A 53 1.17 13.25 -22.06
C THR A 53 1.48 14.42 -21.13
N VAL A 54 2.74 14.86 -21.09
CA VAL A 54 3.13 16.12 -20.45
C VAL A 54 2.81 17.27 -21.42
N LEU A 55 1.98 18.20 -20.97
CA LEU A 55 1.48 19.33 -21.77
C LEU A 55 2.36 20.56 -21.60
N ASP A 56 2.80 20.85 -20.38
CA ASP A 56 3.64 22.02 -20.08
C ASP A 56 4.41 21.86 -18.76
N VAL A 57 5.41 22.71 -18.55
CA VAL A 57 6.14 22.87 -17.30
C VAL A 57 6.15 24.35 -16.93
N VAL A 58 5.41 24.69 -15.88
CA VAL A 58 5.23 26.05 -15.38
C VAL A 58 6.07 26.26 -14.12
N ASN A 59 6.58 27.47 -13.90
CA ASN A 59 7.26 27.83 -12.66
C ASN A 59 6.44 28.90 -11.94
N GLU A 60 5.98 28.61 -10.73
CA GLU A 60 5.17 29.51 -9.90
C GLU A 60 5.76 29.51 -8.48
N ASP A 61 6.00 30.69 -7.91
CA ASP A 61 6.67 30.89 -6.60
C ASP A 61 8.01 30.14 -6.46
N GLY A 62 8.77 30.03 -7.55
CA GLY A 62 10.05 29.29 -7.56
C GLY A 62 9.88 27.77 -7.41
N ARG A 63 8.67 27.25 -7.64
CA ARG A 63 8.34 25.82 -7.63
C ARG A 63 7.91 25.39 -9.03
N PRO A 64 8.47 24.30 -9.59
CA PRO A 64 8.04 23.79 -10.87
C PRO A 64 6.76 22.96 -10.72
N TRP A 65 5.85 23.20 -11.65
CA TRP A 65 4.58 22.51 -11.81
C TRP A 65 4.57 21.84 -13.17
N ILE A 66 4.27 20.54 -13.19
CA ILE A 66 4.11 19.79 -14.43
C ILE A 66 2.62 19.71 -14.73
N VAL A 67 2.24 20.24 -15.90
CA VAL A 67 0.88 20.14 -16.44
C VAL A 67 0.85 18.93 -17.38
N MET A 68 -0.12 18.04 -17.19
CA MET A 68 -0.24 16.80 -17.94
C MET A 68 -1.71 16.51 -18.27
N GLU A 69 -1.95 15.60 -19.21
CA GLU A 69 -3.30 15.14 -19.50
C GLU A 69 -3.98 14.59 -18.24
N LEU A 70 -5.26 14.88 -18.05
CA LEU A 70 -6.04 14.29 -16.97
C LEU A 70 -6.53 12.91 -17.39
N VAL A 71 -5.93 11.86 -16.85
CA VAL A 71 -6.38 10.47 -17.07
C VAL A 71 -7.42 10.12 -16.02
N VAL A 72 -8.67 9.92 -16.44
CA VAL A 72 -9.75 9.44 -15.57
C VAL A 72 -9.66 7.91 -15.47
N ALA A 73 -8.93 7.44 -14.47
CA ALA A 73 -8.60 6.03 -14.29
C ALA A 73 -8.27 5.72 -12.83
N ARG A 74 -8.23 4.43 -12.48
CA ARG A 74 -7.67 3.96 -11.21
C ARG A 74 -6.25 3.49 -11.40
N THR A 75 -5.44 3.60 -10.37
CA THR A 75 -4.11 2.98 -10.36
C THR A 75 -4.24 1.47 -10.25
N LEU A 76 -3.26 0.73 -10.76
CA LEU A 76 -3.17 -0.71 -10.60
C LEU A 76 -3.04 -1.08 -9.11
N ALA A 77 -2.40 -0.23 -8.30
CA ALA A 77 -2.35 -0.39 -6.84
C ALA A 77 -3.75 -0.42 -6.22
N GLU A 78 -4.59 0.58 -6.52
CA GLU A 78 -5.98 0.64 -6.03
C GLU A 78 -6.82 -0.53 -6.55
N ILE A 79 -6.60 -0.96 -7.78
CA ILE A 79 -7.28 -2.13 -8.35
C ILE A 79 -6.91 -3.39 -7.57
N ILE A 80 -5.63 -3.63 -7.29
CA ILE A 80 -5.16 -4.78 -6.51
C ILE A 80 -5.71 -4.72 -5.08
N GLU A 81 -5.72 -3.53 -4.45
CA GLU A 81 -6.25 -3.36 -3.09
C GLU A 81 -7.73 -3.71 -2.99
N ILE A 82 -8.52 -3.34 -4.00
CA ILE A 82 -9.98 -3.51 -3.98
C ILE A 82 -10.41 -4.89 -4.50
N ALA A 83 -9.81 -5.37 -5.58
CA ALA A 83 -10.21 -6.61 -6.25
C ALA A 83 -9.38 -7.83 -5.80
N GLY A 84 -8.23 -7.60 -5.16
CA GLY A 84 -7.25 -8.65 -4.91
C GLY A 84 -6.42 -8.97 -6.16
N PRO A 85 -5.77 -10.16 -6.19
CA PRO A 85 -4.99 -10.61 -7.33
C PRO A 85 -5.81 -10.68 -8.61
N LEU A 86 -5.21 -10.25 -9.73
CA LEU A 86 -5.84 -10.23 -11.05
C LEU A 86 -5.54 -11.53 -11.83
N PRO A 87 -6.46 -11.97 -12.71
CA PRO A 87 -6.21 -13.08 -13.62
C PRO A 87 -4.97 -12.86 -14.49
N TYR A 88 -4.12 -13.89 -14.65
CA TYR A 88 -2.89 -13.79 -15.44
C TYR A 88 -3.06 -13.29 -16.89
N PRO A 89 -4.15 -13.59 -17.64
CA PRO A 89 -4.27 -13.06 -19.00
C PRO A 89 -4.48 -11.55 -18.98
N ARG A 90 -5.24 -11.05 -17.99
CA ARG A 90 -5.43 -9.61 -17.79
C ARG A 90 -4.13 -8.93 -17.40
N VAL A 91 -3.33 -9.56 -16.53
CA VAL A 91 -2.00 -9.06 -16.17
C VAL A 91 -1.06 -9.07 -17.40
N ALA A 92 -1.15 -10.08 -18.27
CA ALA A 92 -0.38 -10.14 -19.51
C ALA A 92 -0.78 -9.01 -20.50
N GLU A 93 -2.07 -8.72 -20.65
CA GLU A 93 -2.57 -7.57 -21.45
C GLU A 93 -2.04 -6.23 -20.93
N ILE A 94 -2.06 -6.04 -19.61
CA ILE A 94 -1.47 -4.86 -18.96
C ILE A 94 0.03 -4.80 -19.27
N GLY A 95 0.73 -5.92 -19.12
CA GLY A 95 2.16 -6.04 -19.44
C GLY A 95 2.50 -5.67 -20.88
N LEU A 96 1.65 -6.04 -21.86
CA LEU A 96 1.86 -5.67 -23.27
C LEU A 96 1.78 -4.16 -23.50
N GLN A 97 0.78 -3.50 -22.92
CA GLN A 97 0.62 -2.05 -23.03
C GLN A 97 1.77 -1.29 -22.36
N LEU A 98 2.19 -1.75 -21.17
CA LEU A 98 3.34 -1.17 -20.47
C LEU A 98 4.65 -1.40 -21.21
N MET A 99 4.85 -2.58 -21.81
CA MET A 99 6.03 -2.86 -22.62
C MET A 99 6.10 -1.95 -23.85
N SER A 100 4.96 -1.68 -24.51
CA SER A 100 4.88 -0.71 -25.61
C SER A 100 5.28 0.70 -25.16
N ALA A 101 4.77 1.14 -23.99
CA ALA A 101 5.12 2.43 -23.41
C ALA A 101 6.62 2.55 -23.10
N LEU A 102 7.20 1.52 -22.46
CA LEU A 102 8.62 1.50 -22.11
C LEU A 102 9.51 1.46 -23.34
N LYS A 103 9.17 0.64 -24.35
CA LYS A 103 9.92 0.58 -25.61
C LYS A 103 9.96 1.96 -26.30
N ALA A 104 8.82 2.62 -26.43
CA ALA A 104 8.75 3.97 -27.03
C ALA A 104 9.60 4.99 -26.25
N ALA A 105 9.62 4.92 -24.92
CA ALA A 105 10.46 5.77 -24.10
C ALA A 105 11.95 5.47 -24.27
N HIS A 106 12.32 4.19 -24.27
CA HIS A 106 13.71 3.74 -24.40
C HIS A 106 14.30 4.10 -25.77
N ASP A 107 13.49 4.04 -26.84
CA ASP A 107 13.90 4.45 -28.19
C ASP A 107 14.23 5.95 -28.26
N GLU A 108 13.61 6.78 -27.42
CA GLU A 108 13.93 8.22 -27.23
C GLU A 108 15.02 8.46 -26.17
N GLY A 109 15.65 7.40 -25.65
CA GLY A 109 16.69 7.49 -24.62
C GLY A 109 16.19 7.82 -23.21
N ILE A 110 14.89 7.63 -22.95
CA ILE A 110 14.22 7.95 -21.68
C ILE A 110 14.03 6.67 -20.86
N VAL A 111 14.63 6.61 -19.66
CA VAL A 111 14.40 5.53 -18.68
C VAL A 111 13.38 6.00 -17.65
N HIS A 112 12.36 5.19 -17.36
CA HIS A 112 11.26 5.53 -16.46
C HIS A 112 11.72 5.64 -15.00
N ARG A 113 12.51 4.67 -14.52
CA ARG A 113 13.11 4.53 -13.19
C ARG A 113 12.15 4.25 -12.03
N ASP A 114 10.85 4.49 -12.17
CA ASP A 114 9.87 4.28 -11.07
C ASP A 114 8.63 3.49 -11.52
N VAL A 115 8.82 2.39 -12.27
CA VAL A 115 7.67 1.55 -12.67
C VAL A 115 7.16 0.80 -11.43
N LYS A 116 5.89 1.02 -11.08
CA LYS A 116 5.21 0.37 -9.95
C LYS A 116 3.69 0.49 -10.11
N PRO A 117 2.88 -0.33 -9.41
CA PRO A 117 1.41 -0.29 -9.54
C PRO A 117 0.77 1.09 -9.34
N GLU A 118 1.35 1.95 -8.49
CA GLU A 118 0.88 3.31 -8.23
C GLU A 118 1.03 4.24 -9.45
N ASN A 119 1.97 3.94 -10.35
CA ASN A 119 2.25 4.73 -11.56
C ASN A 119 1.60 4.13 -12.83
N VAL A 120 0.83 3.06 -12.68
CA VAL A 120 0.10 2.41 -13.78
C VAL A 120 -1.38 2.73 -13.61
N MET A 121 -1.93 3.56 -14.49
CA MET A 121 -3.35 3.91 -14.49
C MET A 121 -4.11 3.05 -15.50
N ILE A 122 -5.31 2.59 -15.16
CA ILE A 122 -6.18 1.78 -16.00
C ILE A 122 -7.57 2.43 -16.03
N SER A 123 -7.98 2.89 -17.21
CA SER A 123 -9.33 3.45 -17.43
C SER A 123 -10.36 2.33 -17.62
N GLU A 124 -11.65 2.69 -17.51
CA GLU A 124 -12.76 1.73 -17.59
C GLU A 124 -12.84 1.02 -18.95
N ASP A 125 -12.38 1.67 -20.03
CA ASP A 125 -12.28 1.09 -21.38
C ASP A 125 -11.07 0.15 -21.55
N GLY A 126 -10.26 -0.02 -20.50
CA GLY A 126 -9.12 -0.93 -20.48
C GLY A 126 -7.81 -0.36 -21.01
N ARG A 127 -7.76 0.93 -21.37
CA ARG A 127 -6.50 1.62 -21.71
C ARG A 127 -5.60 1.70 -20.47
N VAL A 128 -4.35 1.28 -20.64
CA VAL A 128 -3.31 1.36 -19.61
C VAL A 128 -2.40 2.54 -19.91
N VAL A 129 -2.15 3.39 -18.92
CA VAL A 129 -1.29 4.58 -19.05
C VAL A 129 -0.22 4.55 -17.97
N LEU A 130 1.04 4.63 -18.37
CA LEU A 130 2.18 4.76 -17.47
C LEU A 130 2.46 6.24 -17.20
N THR A 131 2.54 6.61 -15.92
CA THR A 131 2.71 7.98 -15.45
C THR A 131 4.06 8.20 -14.77
N ASP A 132 4.44 9.46 -14.52
CA ASP A 132 5.60 9.81 -13.69
C ASP A 132 6.98 9.41 -14.24
N PHE A 133 7.14 9.37 -15.57
CA PHE A 133 8.43 9.15 -16.23
C PHE A 133 9.54 10.05 -15.67
N GLY A 134 10.56 9.43 -15.08
CA GLY A 134 11.77 10.10 -14.62
C GLY A 134 11.61 11.00 -13.38
N LEU A 135 10.38 11.25 -12.90
CA LEU A 135 10.11 12.23 -11.85
C LEU A 135 10.66 11.81 -10.47
N ALA A 136 10.74 10.51 -10.19
CA ALA A 136 11.24 9.99 -8.91
C ALA A 136 12.78 10.01 -8.80
N ALA A 137 13.51 10.17 -9.91
CA ALA A 137 14.94 10.41 -9.84
C ALA A 137 15.26 11.83 -9.34
N TRP A 138 14.24 12.70 -9.24
CA TRP A 138 14.40 14.13 -8.94
C TRP A 138 14.21 14.48 -7.47
N THR A 139 13.63 13.58 -6.67
CA THR A 139 13.41 13.83 -5.23
C THR A 139 14.67 13.65 -4.39
N GLY A 140 15.78 13.14 -4.96
CA GLY A 140 17.03 12.91 -4.21
C GLY A 140 16.90 11.88 -3.09
N GLU A 141 15.74 11.25 -2.95
CA GLU A 141 15.48 10.23 -1.95
C GLU A 141 16.10 8.93 -2.43
N SER A 142 17.29 8.64 -1.90
CA SER A 142 17.70 7.25 -1.72
C SER A 142 16.52 6.49 -1.09
N ALA A 143 16.26 5.26 -1.57
CA ALA A 143 15.25 4.39 -0.98
C ALA A 143 15.48 4.21 0.54
N LEU A 144 16.69 4.51 1.01
CA LEU A 144 17.07 4.63 2.41
C LEU A 144 17.49 6.09 2.71
N SER A 145 16.75 6.77 3.58
CA SER A 145 17.15 8.08 4.10
C SER A 145 18.48 7.99 4.84
N SER A 146 19.16 9.12 5.03
CA SER A 146 20.36 9.23 5.88
C SER A 146 20.14 8.77 7.33
N SER A 147 18.88 8.68 7.77
CA SER A 147 18.45 8.15 9.07
C SER A 147 18.09 6.65 9.06
N GLY A 148 18.33 5.93 7.95
CA GLY A 148 18.03 4.50 7.83
C GLY A 148 16.54 4.18 7.64
N ARG A 149 15.69 5.17 7.35
CA ARG A 149 14.26 4.98 7.07
C ARG A 149 14.04 4.71 5.59
N ILE A 150 13.26 3.68 5.29
CA ILE A 150 12.84 3.42 3.92
C ILE A 150 11.84 4.50 3.49
N ILE A 151 12.13 5.22 2.41
CA ILE A 151 11.21 6.18 1.78
C ILE A 151 10.68 5.57 0.48
N GLY A 152 9.36 5.58 0.30
CA GLY A 152 8.67 5.01 -0.86
C GLY A 152 8.33 3.51 -0.76
N SER A 153 7.93 2.93 -1.90
CA SER A 153 7.62 1.50 -2.08
C SER A 153 8.85 0.77 -2.64
N PRO A 154 9.81 0.33 -1.80
CA PRO A 154 11.08 -0.20 -2.28
C PRO A 154 10.95 -1.49 -3.09
N SER A 155 9.85 -2.22 -2.92
CA SER A 155 9.62 -3.54 -3.49
C SER A 155 9.69 -3.62 -5.03
N TYR A 156 9.70 -2.47 -5.72
CA TYR A 156 9.78 -2.36 -7.18
C TYR A 156 11.14 -1.86 -7.68
N ILE A 157 12.05 -1.52 -6.77
CA ILE A 157 13.37 -0.98 -7.13
C ILE A 157 14.27 -2.14 -7.59
N PRO A 158 14.98 -1.98 -8.73
CA PRO A 158 15.88 -3.00 -9.23
C PRO A 158 17.09 -3.22 -8.30
N PRO A 159 17.60 -4.46 -8.17
CA PRO A 159 18.73 -4.76 -7.29
C PRO A 159 19.97 -3.95 -7.62
N GLU A 160 20.26 -3.74 -8.91
CA GLU A 160 21.38 -2.93 -9.36
C GLU A 160 21.25 -1.47 -8.89
N ARG A 161 20.04 -0.91 -8.83
CA ARG A 161 19.80 0.46 -8.34
C ARG A 161 19.98 0.55 -6.83
N ALA A 162 19.49 -0.45 -6.10
CA ALA A 162 19.65 -0.52 -4.65
C ALA A 162 21.13 -0.64 -4.24
N LYS A 163 21.97 -1.28 -5.09
CA LYS A 163 23.43 -1.36 -4.95
C LYS A 163 24.19 -0.16 -5.55
N ALA A 164 23.49 0.94 -5.87
CA ALA A 164 24.04 2.14 -6.50
C ALA A 164 24.78 1.90 -7.84
N GLY A 165 24.42 0.83 -8.55
CA GLY A 165 24.88 0.52 -9.90
C GLY A 165 24.17 1.34 -10.99
N PRO A 166 24.60 1.18 -12.25
CA PRO A 166 24.01 1.90 -13.38
C PRO A 166 22.55 1.49 -13.60
N VAL A 167 21.67 2.48 -13.77
CA VAL A 167 20.25 2.29 -14.07
C VAL A 167 20.02 2.51 -15.56
N GLY A 168 19.37 1.55 -16.21
CA GLY A 168 19.10 1.58 -17.65
C GLY A 168 17.76 0.96 -18.04
N PRO A 169 17.50 0.74 -19.35
CA PRO A 169 16.29 0.09 -19.83
C PRO A 169 15.97 -1.25 -19.15
N SER A 170 16.99 -2.07 -18.88
CA SER A 170 16.82 -3.34 -18.17
C SER A 170 16.28 -3.16 -16.75
N SER A 171 16.60 -2.05 -16.08
CA SER A 171 16.08 -1.72 -14.74
C SER A 171 14.58 -1.48 -14.77
N ASP A 172 14.04 -0.82 -15.80
CA ASP A 172 12.59 -0.67 -15.97
C ASP A 172 11.91 -2.02 -16.23
N LEU A 173 12.57 -2.94 -16.94
CA LEU A 173 12.04 -4.30 -17.17
C LEU A 173 11.91 -5.11 -15.89
N TRP A 174 12.86 -4.96 -14.95
CA TRP A 174 12.72 -5.54 -13.62
C TRP A 174 11.52 -4.96 -12.87
N SER A 175 11.42 -3.63 -12.84
CA SER A 175 10.34 -2.94 -12.14
C SER A 175 8.97 -3.28 -12.75
N LEU A 176 8.90 -3.48 -14.07
CA LEU A 176 7.72 -4.04 -14.74
C LEU A 176 7.43 -5.46 -14.26
N GLY A 177 8.44 -6.35 -14.22
CA GLY A 177 8.30 -7.71 -13.69
C GLY A 177 7.73 -7.72 -12.26
N ALA A 178 8.24 -6.85 -11.39
CA ALA A 178 7.77 -6.71 -10.02
C ALA A 178 6.34 -6.17 -9.95
N THR A 179 5.97 -5.24 -10.83
CA THR A 179 4.62 -4.69 -10.97
C THR A 179 3.62 -5.76 -11.40
N LEU A 180 3.96 -6.58 -12.40
CA LEU A 180 3.12 -7.67 -12.89
C LEU A 180 3.02 -8.82 -11.87
N TYR A 181 4.11 -9.10 -11.14
CA TYR A 181 4.09 -10.02 -10.01
C TYR A 181 3.08 -9.56 -8.95
N SER A 182 3.13 -8.28 -8.53
CA SER A 182 2.16 -7.73 -7.59
C SER A 182 0.73 -7.84 -8.08
N ALA A 183 0.50 -7.62 -9.38
CA ALA A 183 -0.83 -7.72 -9.97
C ALA A 183 -1.41 -9.14 -9.89
N VAL A 184 -0.59 -10.18 -10.11
CA VAL A 184 -1.07 -11.57 -10.13
C VAL A 184 -1.04 -12.27 -8.77
N GLU A 185 -0.22 -11.79 -7.83
CA GLU A 185 -0.11 -12.35 -6.47
C GLU A 185 -0.83 -11.51 -5.40
N GLY A 186 -1.20 -10.27 -5.71
CA GLY A 186 -1.73 -9.30 -4.74
C GLY A 186 -0.68 -8.77 -3.76
N ARG A 187 0.60 -9.14 -3.94
CA ARG A 187 1.73 -8.75 -3.08
C ARG A 187 3.02 -8.65 -3.89
N PRO A 188 3.98 -7.81 -3.49
CA PRO A 188 5.25 -7.70 -4.19
C PRO A 188 6.12 -8.96 -4.14
N PRO A 189 7.08 -9.10 -5.07
CA PRO A 189 8.02 -10.24 -5.11
C PRO A 189 8.89 -10.32 -3.86
N TYR A 190 9.31 -9.16 -3.33
CA TYR A 190 10.03 -9.06 -2.06
C TYR A 190 9.22 -8.28 -1.04
N ASN A 191 9.11 -8.85 0.16
CA ASN A 191 8.63 -8.12 1.32
C ASN A 191 9.69 -7.12 1.82
N ARG A 192 9.32 -6.29 2.81
CA ARG A 192 10.21 -5.28 3.38
C ARG A 192 11.54 -5.86 3.89
N LYS A 193 11.54 -7.06 4.49
CA LYS A 193 12.76 -7.69 5.01
C LYS A 193 13.71 -8.07 3.87
N GLY A 194 13.19 -8.70 2.81
CA GLY A 194 13.96 -9.05 1.62
C GLY A 194 14.62 -7.82 0.99
N TYR A 195 13.92 -6.69 0.95
CA TYR A 195 14.49 -5.46 0.40
C TYR A 195 15.60 -4.84 1.27
N ILE A 196 15.47 -4.91 2.60
CA ILE A 196 16.53 -4.46 3.52
C ILE A 196 17.83 -5.25 3.28
N ALA A 197 17.73 -6.55 2.98
CA ALA A 197 18.89 -7.35 2.63
C ALA A 197 19.59 -6.82 1.35
N ILE A 198 18.81 -6.46 0.32
CA ILE A 198 19.35 -5.86 -0.91
C ILE A 198 20.14 -4.58 -0.61
N LEU A 199 19.57 -3.68 0.19
CA LEU A 199 20.23 -2.42 0.56
C LEU A 199 21.50 -2.61 1.39
N ARG A 200 21.60 -3.72 2.13
CA ARG A 200 22.79 -4.07 2.93
C ARG A 200 23.89 -4.74 2.11
N GLY A 201 23.65 -4.99 0.83
CA GLY A 201 24.61 -5.59 -0.08
C GLY A 201 24.62 -7.11 -0.07
N ASP A 202 23.63 -7.75 0.56
CA ASP A 202 23.52 -9.21 0.61
C ASP A 202 23.33 -9.79 -0.81
N ASP A 203 23.74 -11.05 -0.98
CA ASP A 203 23.44 -11.81 -2.19
C ASP A 203 21.93 -12.04 -2.26
N LEU A 204 21.33 -11.63 -3.38
CA LEU A 204 19.89 -11.68 -3.55
C LEU A 204 19.52 -12.96 -4.31
N GLU A 205 18.70 -13.81 -3.69
CA GLU A 205 18.04 -14.89 -4.39
C GLU A 205 16.91 -14.34 -5.29
N GLU A 206 16.65 -15.03 -6.39
CA GLU A 206 15.52 -14.72 -7.26
C GLU A 206 14.19 -14.81 -6.49
N PRO A 207 13.18 -14.02 -6.85
CA PRO A 207 11.89 -14.08 -6.17
C PRO A 207 11.28 -15.48 -6.24
N ALA A 208 10.55 -15.84 -5.19
CA ALA A 208 9.75 -17.06 -5.20
C ALA A 208 8.79 -17.06 -6.41
N PRO A 209 8.64 -18.19 -7.13
CA PRO A 209 7.72 -18.28 -8.27
C PRO A 209 6.31 -17.80 -7.91
N ALA A 210 5.69 -17.04 -8.81
CA ALA A 210 4.31 -16.60 -8.66
C ALA A 210 3.36 -17.80 -8.85
N ALA A 211 2.62 -18.16 -7.80
CA ALA A 211 1.70 -19.28 -7.77
C ALA A 211 0.50 -19.10 -8.72
N ASN A 212 0.03 -17.86 -8.89
CA ASN A 212 -1.14 -17.55 -9.70
C ASN A 212 -0.81 -17.16 -11.15
N ALA A 213 0.47 -17.20 -11.54
CA ALA A 213 0.92 -16.65 -12.81
C ALA A 213 0.63 -17.55 -14.03
N GLY A 214 0.45 -18.86 -13.84
CA GLY A 214 0.20 -19.79 -14.95
C GLY A 214 1.17 -19.56 -16.12
N PRO A 215 0.69 -19.38 -17.37
CA PRO A 215 1.51 -19.06 -18.55
C PRO A 215 2.36 -17.78 -18.47
N LEU A 216 2.06 -16.86 -17.54
CA LEU A 216 2.85 -15.65 -17.28
C LEU A 216 4.11 -15.94 -16.45
N ALA A 217 4.17 -17.06 -15.71
CA ALA A 217 5.28 -17.42 -14.83
C ALA A 217 6.68 -17.31 -15.48
N PRO A 218 6.94 -17.85 -16.70
CA PRO A 218 8.26 -17.72 -17.33
C PRO A 218 8.62 -16.29 -17.72
N VAL A 219 7.62 -15.42 -17.98
CA VAL A 219 7.86 -13.99 -18.22
C VAL A 219 8.34 -13.33 -16.93
N LEU A 220 7.64 -13.57 -15.82
CA LEU A 220 8.01 -13.00 -14.52
C LEU A 220 9.40 -13.47 -14.08
N ALA A 221 9.69 -14.76 -14.20
CA ALA A 221 11.00 -15.31 -13.87
C ALA A 221 12.12 -14.69 -14.71
N GLY A 222 11.87 -14.44 -16.00
CA GLY A 222 12.85 -13.82 -16.88
C GLY A 222 13.04 -12.32 -16.67
N LEU A 223 11.98 -11.58 -16.33
CA LEU A 223 12.07 -10.14 -15.99
C LEU A 223 12.69 -9.91 -14.60
N LEU A 224 12.48 -10.85 -13.68
CA LEU A 224 12.97 -10.80 -12.29
C LEU A 224 14.31 -11.52 -12.10
N ARG A 225 15.14 -11.60 -13.14
CA ARG A 225 16.55 -11.99 -13.02
C ARG A 225 17.35 -10.88 -12.34
N VAL A 226 18.07 -11.25 -11.27
CA VAL A 226 18.86 -10.31 -10.46
C VAL A 226 19.97 -9.67 -11.28
N ASP A 227 20.69 -10.47 -12.08
CA ASP A 227 21.65 -9.98 -13.05
C ASP A 227 20.92 -9.28 -14.22
N PRO A 228 21.13 -7.96 -14.44
CA PRO A 228 20.51 -7.24 -15.55
C PRO A 228 20.86 -7.80 -16.94
N GLN A 229 22.00 -8.47 -17.10
CA GLN A 229 22.44 -9.05 -18.38
C GLN A 229 21.76 -10.39 -18.69
N ALA A 230 21.30 -11.11 -17.66
CA ALA A 230 20.55 -12.35 -17.80
C ALA A 230 19.03 -12.12 -17.97
N ARG A 231 18.57 -10.86 -17.81
CA ARG A 231 17.17 -10.46 -17.83
C ARG A 231 16.58 -10.56 -19.24
N LEU A 232 15.29 -10.91 -19.34
CA LEU A 232 14.59 -10.93 -20.62
C LEU A 232 14.69 -9.56 -21.31
N THR A 233 14.93 -9.59 -22.62
CA THR A 233 14.83 -8.40 -23.47
C THR A 233 13.37 -7.99 -23.65
N ALA A 234 13.14 -6.72 -23.98
CA ALA A 234 11.79 -6.20 -24.22
C ALA A 234 11.05 -6.98 -25.33
N ASP A 235 11.75 -7.33 -26.41
CA ASP A 235 11.14 -8.04 -27.55
C ASP A 235 10.76 -9.48 -27.18
N ASN A 236 11.64 -10.20 -26.46
CA ASN A 236 11.34 -11.56 -26.00
C ASN A 236 10.20 -11.56 -24.97
N ALA A 237 10.24 -10.63 -24.01
CA ALA A 237 9.17 -10.47 -23.03
C ALA A 237 7.83 -10.12 -23.71
N THR A 238 7.82 -9.26 -24.74
CA THR A 238 6.62 -8.94 -25.53
C THR A 238 6.04 -10.19 -26.18
N ALA A 239 6.88 -10.99 -26.85
CA ALA A 239 6.42 -12.21 -27.51
C ALA A 239 5.78 -13.19 -26.51
N MET A 240 6.42 -13.39 -25.35
CA MET A 240 5.92 -14.28 -24.31
C MET A 240 4.65 -13.74 -23.63
N LEU A 241 4.55 -12.42 -23.41
CA LEU A 241 3.33 -11.77 -22.89
C LEU A 241 2.14 -11.98 -23.83
N ARG A 242 2.34 -11.91 -25.16
CA ARG A 242 1.27 -12.19 -26.15
C ARG A 242 0.77 -13.63 -26.06
N ILE A 243 1.69 -14.57 -25.86
CA ILE A 243 1.31 -15.98 -25.67
C ILE A 243 0.50 -16.13 -24.38
N ALA A 244 0.96 -15.53 -23.27
CA ALA A 244 0.28 -15.60 -21.99
C ALA A 244 -1.11 -14.92 -21.99
N SER A 245 -1.30 -13.83 -22.74
CA SER A 245 -2.59 -13.15 -22.84
C SER A 245 -3.64 -13.93 -23.64
N LEU A 246 -3.21 -14.79 -24.57
CA LEU A 246 -4.08 -15.62 -25.39
C LEU A 246 -4.33 -17.02 -24.80
N ALA A 247 -3.57 -17.39 -23.77
CA ALA A 247 -3.73 -18.68 -23.13
C ALA A 247 -5.11 -18.77 -22.45
N PRO A 248 -5.85 -19.88 -22.63
CA PRO A 248 -7.18 -20.02 -22.05
C PRO A 248 -7.12 -19.88 -20.53
N TRP A 249 -7.76 -18.84 -20.01
CA TRP A 249 -7.97 -18.72 -18.58
C TRP A 249 -9.05 -19.70 -18.15
N ALA A 250 -8.62 -20.89 -17.75
CA ALA A 250 -9.39 -21.64 -16.78
C ALA A 250 -9.22 -20.92 -15.43
N PRO A 251 -10.28 -20.40 -14.78
CA PRO A 251 -10.23 -20.24 -13.34
C PRO A 251 -9.91 -21.64 -12.78
N GLU A 252 -8.64 -21.86 -12.41
CA GLU A 252 -8.12 -23.20 -12.19
C GLU A 252 -8.72 -23.82 -10.93
N THR A 253 -9.65 -24.74 -11.15
CA THR A 253 -9.85 -25.96 -10.35
C THR A 253 -8.66 -26.91 -10.48
N SER A 254 -7.42 -26.39 -10.53
CA SER A 254 -6.24 -27.24 -10.59
C SER A 254 -6.18 -28.08 -9.32
N PRO A 255 -6.02 -29.42 -9.41
CA PRO A 255 -6.03 -30.31 -8.25
C PRO A 255 -5.04 -29.87 -7.16
N GLU A 256 -3.94 -29.25 -7.56
CA GLU A 256 -2.87 -28.81 -6.65
C GLU A 256 -3.25 -27.54 -5.87
N THR A 257 -3.92 -26.57 -6.52
CA THR A 257 -4.43 -25.35 -5.87
C THR A 257 -5.67 -25.64 -5.02
N ALA A 258 -6.54 -26.53 -5.48
CA ALA A 258 -7.67 -27.04 -4.70
C ALA A 258 -7.20 -27.86 -3.49
N ALA A 259 -6.16 -28.69 -3.65
CA ALA A 259 -5.54 -29.41 -2.55
C ALA A 259 -4.85 -28.47 -1.56
N ARG A 260 -4.21 -27.40 -2.03
CA ARG A 260 -3.57 -26.41 -1.16
C ARG A 260 -4.58 -25.58 -0.37
N SER A 261 -5.66 -25.13 -1.02
CA SER A 261 -6.79 -24.47 -0.36
C SER A 261 -7.48 -25.37 0.66
N ALA A 262 -7.68 -26.65 0.32
CA ALA A 262 -8.25 -27.64 1.24
C ALA A 262 -7.31 -27.91 2.43
N ALA A 263 -6.01 -28.07 2.17
CA ALA A 263 -5.00 -28.29 3.21
C ALA A 263 -4.86 -27.07 4.14
N GLU A 264 -4.91 -25.85 3.62
CA GLU A 264 -4.89 -24.62 4.41
C GLU A 264 -6.15 -24.48 5.27
N ALA A 265 -7.33 -24.80 4.72
CA ALA A 265 -8.59 -24.80 5.47
C ALA A 265 -8.60 -25.87 6.59
N GLU A 266 -8.03 -27.05 6.33
CA GLU A 266 -7.91 -28.13 7.31
C GLU A 266 -6.93 -27.79 8.43
N ASN A 267 -5.81 -27.13 8.11
CA ASN A 267 -4.81 -26.70 9.08
C ASN A 267 -5.31 -25.53 9.95
N GLU A 268 -6.09 -24.61 9.36
CA GLU A 268 -6.79 -23.53 10.08
C GLU A 268 -7.86 -24.10 11.04
N ALA A 269 -8.62 -25.11 10.59
CA ALA A 269 -9.60 -25.80 11.42
C ALA A 269 -8.94 -26.58 12.58
N ALA A 270 -7.82 -27.26 12.32
CA ALA A 270 -7.05 -27.95 13.34
C ALA A 270 -6.44 -27.00 14.39
N ARG A 271 -5.97 -25.81 13.97
CA ARG A 271 -5.50 -24.77 14.90
C ARG A 271 -6.63 -24.23 15.79
N ARG A 272 -7.82 -24.00 15.22
CA ARG A 272 -8.99 -23.56 16.00
C ARG A 272 -9.47 -24.63 16.98
N ALA A 273 -9.42 -25.91 16.60
CA ALA A 273 -9.76 -27.01 17.50
C ALA A 273 -8.74 -27.15 18.64
N ALA A 274 -7.44 -26.95 18.37
CA ALA A 274 -6.39 -26.98 19.40
C ALA A 274 -6.50 -25.81 20.40
N ASP A 275 -6.88 -24.62 19.93
CA ASP A 275 -7.14 -23.45 20.78
C ASP A 275 -8.42 -23.62 21.63
N GLU A 276 -9.42 -24.37 21.15
CA GLU A 276 -10.64 -24.68 21.92
C GLU A 276 -10.42 -25.77 22.99
N GLU A 277 -9.43 -26.66 22.83
CA GLU A 277 -9.20 -27.79 23.74
C GLU A 277 -8.31 -27.44 24.96
N HIS A 278 -7.53 -26.34 24.90
CA HIS A 278 -6.60 -25.94 25.98
C HIS A 278 -6.78 -24.49 26.48
N GLY A 279 -7.85 -23.79 26.08
CA GLY A 279 -8.18 -22.46 26.60
C GLY A 279 -8.93 -22.51 27.94
N PRO A 280 -8.63 -21.62 28.92
CA PRO A 280 -9.47 -21.49 30.11
C PRO A 280 -10.91 -21.16 29.70
N SER A 281 -11.89 -21.71 30.42
CA SER A 281 -13.30 -21.49 30.10
C SER A 281 -13.61 -19.99 30.05
N ALA A 282 -14.48 -19.55 29.15
CA ALA A 282 -14.96 -18.17 29.09
C ALA A 282 -15.49 -17.66 30.45
N ALA A 283 -15.95 -18.57 31.32
CA ALA A 283 -16.35 -18.27 32.70
C ALA A 283 -15.16 -17.88 33.60
N GLU A 284 -13.98 -18.46 33.38
CA GLU A 284 -12.75 -18.17 34.13
C GLU A 284 -12.12 -16.85 33.68
N HIS A 285 -12.11 -16.57 32.37
CA HIS A 285 -11.71 -15.27 31.84
C HIS A 285 -12.63 -14.15 32.31
N PHE A 286 -13.94 -14.40 32.38
CA PHE A 286 -14.91 -13.43 32.91
C PHE A 286 -14.71 -13.20 34.41
N LYS A 287 -14.44 -14.25 35.19
CA LYS A 287 -14.20 -14.14 36.64
C LYS A 287 -12.90 -13.40 36.94
N ALA A 288 -11.83 -13.69 36.19
CA ALA A 288 -10.56 -12.98 36.29
C ALA A 288 -10.68 -11.51 35.86
N GLY A 289 -11.43 -11.23 34.79
CA GLY A 289 -11.73 -9.86 34.37
C GLY A 289 -12.57 -9.08 35.38
N ALA A 290 -13.57 -9.72 35.99
CA ALA A 290 -14.40 -9.11 37.03
C ALA A 290 -13.63 -8.86 38.33
N GLU A 291 -12.68 -9.73 38.69
CA GLU A 291 -11.77 -9.52 39.83
C GLU A 291 -10.78 -8.38 39.59
N ALA A 292 -10.17 -8.32 38.40
CA ALA A 292 -9.28 -7.22 38.04
C ALA A 292 -10.00 -5.87 37.99
N LEU A 293 -11.22 -5.83 37.43
CA LEU A 293 -12.03 -4.61 37.35
C LEU A 293 -12.47 -4.14 38.74
N ARG A 294 -12.88 -5.07 39.63
CA ARG A 294 -13.26 -4.76 41.02
C ARG A 294 -12.09 -4.19 41.81
N ASN A 295 -10.88 -4.75 41.65
CA ASN A 295 -9.70 -4.25 42.35
C ASN A 295 -9.30 -2.86 41.87
N ASN A 296 -9.32 -2.63 40.55
CA ASN A 296 -9.01 -1.33 39.95
C ASN A 296 -10.04 -0.25 40.34
N LEU A 297 -11.33 -0.61 40.38
CA LEU A 297 -12.39 0.28 40.86
C LEU A 297 -12.26 0.62 42.35
N HIS A 298 -11.84 -0.33 43.18
CA HIS A 298 -11.62 -0.07 44.61
C HIS A 298 -10.48 0.95 44.81
N GLU A 299 -9.40 0.81 44.04
CA GLU A 299 -8.27 1.74 44.06
C GLU A 299 -8.66 3.14 43.56
N GLN A 300 -9.47 3.22 42.50
CA GLN A 300 -9.94 4.49 41.95
C GLN A 300 -10.96 5.18 42.86
N VAL A 301 -11.88 4.45 43.50
CA VAL A 301 -12.87 5.04 44.43
C VAL A 301 -12.19 5.61 45.68
N VAL A 302 -11.16 4.96 46.21
CA VAL A 302 -10.36 5.49 47.32
C VAL A 302 -9.66 6.79 46.91
N ASN A 303 -9.02 6.82 45.74
CA ASN A 303 -8.36 8.02 45.21
C ASN A 303 -9.33 9.18 44.94
N VAL A 304 -10.57 8.89 44.56
CA VAL A 304 -11.60 9.90 44.26
C VAL A 304 -12.26 10.45 45.51
N SER A 305 -12.49 9.61 46.53
CA SER A 305 -12.93 10.07 47.85
C SER A 305 -11.92 11.07 48.44
N ASP A 306 -10.64 10.77 48.29
CA ASP A 306 -9.53 11.59 48.78
C ASP A 306 -9.33 12.88 47.96
N ALA A 307 -9.62 12.84 46.65
CA ALA A 307 -9.58 14.01 45.76
C ALA A 307 -10.82 14.92 45.88
N LEU A 308 -12.00 14.37 46.16
CA LEU A 308 -13.25 15.12 46.37
C LEU A 308 -13.25 15.86 47.72
N GLN A 309 -12.58 15.33 48.74
CA GLN A 309 -12.31 16.09 49.98
C GLN A 309 -11.38 17.28 49.76
N ARG A 310 -10.56 17.25 48.69
CA ARG A 310 -9.61 18.30 48.32
C ARG A 310 -10.14 19.31 47.28
N HIS A 311 -11.44 19.27 46.97
CA HIS A 311 -12.15 20.23 46.09
C HIS A 311 -11.45 20.56 44.76
N ARG A 312 -10.99 19.54 44.01
CA ARG A 312 -10.47 19.76 42.64
C ARG A 312 -11.45 19.27 41.57
N PRO A 313 -11.97 20.15 40.69
CA PRO A 313 -12.94 19.79 39.65
C PRO A 313 -12.36 18.93 38.51
N GLU A 314 -11.04 18.96 38.31
CA GLU A 314 -10.38 18.22 37.21
C GLU A 314 -10.41 16.69 37.39
N SER A 315 -10.68 16.21 38.61
CA SER A 315 -10.68 14.79 38.95
C SER A 315 -11.88 14.03 38.37
N VAL A 316 -13.01 14.70 38.16
CA VAL A 316 -14.24 14.10 37.60
C VAL A 316 -14.10 13.88 36.10
N SER A 317 -13.47 14.83 35.39
CA SER A 317 -13.14 14.70 33.96
C SER A 317 -12.15 13.56 33.70
N ALA A 318 -11.12 13.40 34.53
CA ALA A 318 -10.17 12.31 34.39
C ALA A 318 -10.84 10.93 34.53
N LEU A 319 -11.84 10.82 35.41
CA LEU A 319 -12.58 9.59 35.64
C LEU A 319 -13.50 9.21 34.46
N LEU A 320 -14.16 10.20 33.85
CA LEU A 320 -14.96 9.98 32.64
C LEU A 320 -14.09 9.55 31.44
N THR A 321 -12.88 10.11 31.32
CA THR A 321 -11.92 9.72 30.28
C THR A 321 -11.39 8.30 30.50
N SER A 322 -11.05 7.95 31.75
CA SER A 322 -10.61 6.60 32.14
C SER A 322 -11.69 5.53 31.88
N ILE A 323 -12.96 5.82 32.22
CA ILE A 323 -14.08 4.91 31.92
C ILE A 323 -14.23 4.73 30.40
N ARG A 324 -14.11 5.81 29.62
CA ARG A 324 -14.22 5.76 28.15
C ARG A 324 -13.11 4.93 27.52
N GLU A 325 -11.87 5.11 27.94
CA GLU A 325 -10.73 4.30 27.47
C GLU A 325 -10.87 2.83 27.88
N SER A 326 -11.40 2.56 29.07
CA SER A 326 -11.66 1.19 29.53
C SER A 326 -12.78 0.49 28.73
N THR A 327 -13.80 1.23 28.28
CA THR A 327 -14.84 0.69 27.38
C THR A 327 -14.36 0.49 25.93
N ASP A 328 -13.43 1.32 25.46
CA ASP A 328 -12.83 1.19 24.12
C ASP A 328 -11.86 0.00 24.07
N THR A 329 -11.08 -0.23 25.13
CA THR A 329 -10.21 -1.42 25.27
C THR A 329 -10.99 -2.72 25.39
N LEU A 330 -12.23 -2.69 25.87
CA LEU A 330 -13.16 -3.83 25.88
C LEU A 330 -13.90 -4.02 24.54
N GLY A 331 -13.62 -3.22 23.51
CA GLY A 331 -14.14 -3.40 22.16
C GLY A 331 -15.64 -3.09 21.96
N LEU A 332 -16.23 -2.32 22.88
CA LEU A 332 -17.69 -2.09 22.91
C LEU A 332 -18.19 -0.91 22.05
N THR A 333 -17.30 -0.22 21.33
CA THR A 333 -17.65 1.02 20.59
C THR A 333 -17.39 0.98 19.07
N SER A 334 -16.98 -0.16 18.49
CA SER A 334 -16.82 -0.26 17.04
C SER A 334 -18.14 -0.61 16.34
N SER A 335 -18.76 0.42 15.76
CA SER A 335 -19.86 0.33 14.79
C SER A 335 -19.28 0.16 13.37
N GLY A 336 -19.48 -1.01 12.76
CA GLY A 336 -19.02 -1.30 11.40
C GLY A 336 -19.57 -2.62 10.83
N LYS A 337 -20.74 -2.54 10.18
CA LYS A 337 -21.45 -3.55 9.35
C LYS A 337 -20.60 -4.72 8.80
N HIS A 338 -20.87 -5.94 9.28
CA HIS A 338 -21.32 -7.08 8.46
C HIS A 338 -21.95 -8.18 9.34
N ARG A 339 -22.97 -8.84 8.79
CA ARG A 339 -23.99 -9.69 9.46
C ARG A 339 -23.41 -10.94 10.11
N ASN A 340 -23.66 -11.14 11.41
CA ASN A 340 -24.07 -12.46 11.92
C ASN A 340 -24.99 -12.30 13.15
N HIS A 341 -26.30 -12.44 12.93
CA HIS A 341 -27.30 -12.45 14.01
C HIS A 341 -27.29 -13.82 14.69
N ARG A 342 -26.71 -13.94 15.90
CA ARG A 342 -27.29 -14.71 17.04
C ARG A 342 -26.43 -14.87 18.32
N ARG A 343 -25.21 -14.32 18.45
CA ARG A 343 -24.37 -14.62 19.65
C ARG A 343 -23.96 -13.48 20.59
N HIS A 344 -24.25 -12.21 20.30
CA HIS A 344 -23.74 -11.09 21.14
C HIS A 344 -24.77 -10.36 22.01
N THR A 345 -26.03 -10.79 22.02
CA THR A 345 -27.11 -10.09 22.75
C THR A 345 -26.94 -10.02 24.29
N PRO A 346 -26.46 -11.06 25.02
CA PRO A 346 -26.40 -10.98 26.48
C PRO A 346 -25.25 -10.09 27.01
N VAL A 347 -24.15 -9.96 26.24
CA VAL A 347 -22.97 -9.17 26.65
C VAL A 347 -23.27 -7.66 26.59
N VAL A 348 -23.94 -7.22 25.52
CA VAL A 348 -24.32 -5.80 25.36
C VAL A 348 -25.33 -5.37 26.43
N ILE A 349 -26.28 -6.25 26.79
CA ILE A 349 -27.27 -5.96 27.85
C ILE A 349 -26.59 -5.83 29.22
N GLY A 350 -25.61 -6.67 29.55
CA GLY A 350 -24.88 -6.60 30.82
C GLY A 350 -24.07 -5.30 30.99
N VAL A 351 -23.41 -4.86 29.92
CA VAL A 351 -22.64 -3.60 29.92
C VAL A 351 -23.54 -2.39 30.06
N VAL A 352 -24.66 -2.34 29.32
CA VAL A 352 -25.62 -1.22 29.42
C VAL A 352 -26.23 -1.14 30.82
N ALA A 353 -26.60 -2.29 31.42
CA ALA A 353 -27.12 -2.33 32.78
C ALA A 353 -26.07 -1.82 33.81
N PHE A 354 -24.80 -2.17 33.62
CA PHE A 354 -23.70 -1.73 34.48
C PHE A 354 -23.43 -0.23 34.37
N VAL A 355 -23.40 0.33 33.16
CA VAL A 355 -23.23 1.77 32.93
C VAL A 355 -24.39 2.56 33.55
N LEU A 356 -25.63 2.07 33.42
CA LEU A 356 -26.80 2.69 34.04
C LEU A 356 -26.75 2.64 35.57
N MET A 357 -26.27 1.53 36.16
CA MET A 357 -26.07 1.42 37.61
C MET A 357 -25.02 2.44 38.09
N LEU A 358 -23.89 2.56 37.38
CA LEU A 358 -22.81 3.48 37.74
C LEU A 358 -23.24 4.95 37.63
N LEU A 359 -23.98 5.30 36.57
CA LEU A 359 -24.60 6.61 36.42
C LEU A 359 -25.63 6.89 37.53
N SER A 360 -26.40 5.89 37.97
CA SER A 360 -27.38 6.07 39.05
C SER A 360 -26.71 6.33 40.41
N VAL A 361 -25.57 5.70 40.70
CA VAL A 361 -24.79 5.95 41.92
C VAL A 361 -24.15 7.33 41.91
N ILE A 362 -23.61 7.75 40.76
CA ILE A 362 -23.06 9.11 40.57
C ILE A 362 -24.17 10.16 40.72
N LEU A 363 -25.33 9.93 40.12
CA LEU A 363 -26.48 10.83 40.21
C LEU A 363 -27.01 10.91 41.64
N TRP A 364 -27.09 9.78 42.36
CA TRP A 364 -27.49 9.75 43.77
C TRP A 364 -26.52 10.53 44.65
N ALA A 365 -25.21 10.35 44.45
CA ALA A 365 -24.17 11.08 45.19
C ALA A 365 -24.13 12.59 44.88
N LEU A 366 -24.61 13.01 43.70
CA LEU A 366 -24.75 14.42 43.32
C LEU A 366 -26.05 15.05 43.85
N VAL A 367 -27.13 14.29 43.95
CA VAL A 367 -28.47 14.79 44.33
C VAL A 367 -28.69 14.80 45.85
N PHE A 368 -28.10 13.85 46.60
CA PHE A 368 -28.30 13.73 48.05
C PHE A 368 -27.12 14.25 48.88
N ARG A 369 -26.36 15.20 48.33
CA ARG A 369 -25.30 15.93 49.05
C ARG A 369 -25.84 17.22 49.66
#